data_AF-A0A5E4KGR4-F1
#
_entry.id   AF-A0A5E4KGR4-F1
#
_cell.length_a   1.000
_cell.length_b   1.000
_cell.length_c   1.000
_cell.angle_alpha   90.00
_cell.angle_beta   90.00
_cell.angle_gamma   90.00
#
_symmetry.space_group_name_H-M   'P 1'
#
loop_
_entity.id
_entity.type
_entity.pdbx_description
1 polymer ?
#
loop_
_entity_poly.entity_id
_entity_poly.type
_entity_poly.pdbx_seq_one_letter_code
_entity_poly.pdbx_strand_id
1 'polypeptide(L)'
;MDIAISDDVAPVIKDSIHREIILLESKINLVKNEIKQFEEKYHISSSEFLKKFENGDLGDSQDYFEWWGLIKGLKTLEERLKKAKAVNTYW
;
A
#
# COMPACT_ATOMS: atom_id res chain seq x y z
N MET A 1 9.86 21.35 -16.71
CA MET A 1 8.76 22.30 -16.44
C MET A 1 8.98 22.74 -15.00
N ASP A 2 9.73 23.82 -14.83
CA ASP A 2 10.04 24.35 -13.51
C ASP A 2 8.80 25.09 -13.01
N ILE A 3 8.03 24.44 -12.15
CA ILE A 3 6.93 25.09 -11.46
C ILE A 3 7.60 25.95 -10.38
N ALA A 4 7.69 27.25 -10.61
CA ALA A 4 8.06 28.21 -9.58
C ALA A 4 6.96 28.19 -8.52
N ILE A 5 7.20 27.48 -7.44
CA ILE A 5 6.29 27.44 -6.29
C ILE A 5 6.57 28.69 -5.49
N SER A 6 5.60 29.59 -5.46
CA SER A 6 5.67 30.79 -4.63
C SER A 6 5.69 30.40 -3.15
N ASP A 7 6.46 31.11 -2.33
CA ASP A 7 6.69 30.80 -0.91
C ASP A 7 5.39 30.75 -0.09
N ASP A 8 4.34 31.46 -0.52
CA ASP A 8 3.01 31.44 0.12
C ASP A 8 2.21 30.15 -0.13
N VAL A 9 2.56 29.39 -1.17
CA VAL A 9 1.88 28.14 -1.55
C VAL A 9 2.53 26.91 -0.91
N ALA A 10 3.82 27.01 -0.55
CA ALA A 10 4.57 25.90 0.04
C ALA A 10 3.93 25.29 1.30
N PRO A 11 3.37 26.07 2.26
CA PRO A 11 2.68 25.50 3.43
C PRO A 11 1.46 24.66 3.06
N VAL A 12 0.67 25.11 2.08
CA VAL A 12 -0.55 24.40 1.64
C VAL A 12 -0.22 23.05 1.00
N ILE A 13 0.88 23.00 0.23
CA ILE A 13 1.39 21.75 -0.36
C ILE A 13 1.87 20.80 0.74
N LYS A 14 2.63 21.31 1.72
CA LYS A 14 3.14 20.52 2.85
C LYS A 14 2.02 19.88 3.66
N ASP A 15 1.00 20.66 4.01
CA ASP A 15 -0.18 20.16 4.73
C ASP A 15 -0.93 19.08 3.92
N SER A 16 -1.01 19.26 2.60
CA SER A 16 -1.68 18.29 1.73
C SER A 16 -0.91 16.97 1.63
N ILE A 17 0.42 17.03 1.55
CA ILE A 17 1.28 15.83 1.58
C ILE A 17 1.18 15.14 2.94
N HIS A 18 1.16 15.90 4.03
CA HIS A 18 1.03 15.34 5.38
C HIS A 18 -0.30 14.58 5.54
N ARG A 19 -1.41 15.15 5.06
CA ARG A 19 -2.71 14.47 5.04
C ARG A 19 -2.69 13.19 4.20
N GLU A 20 -2.08 13.22 3.02
CA GLU A 20 -1.95 12.02 2.17
C GLU A 20 -1.13 10.92 2.86
N ILE A 21 -0.06 11.27 3.58
CA ILE A 21 0.72 10.30 4.36
C ILE A 21 -0.16 9.60 5.41
N ILE A 22 -0.92 10.37 6.21
CA ILE A 22 -1.82 9.82 7.22
C ILE A 22 -2.87 8.89 6.61
N LEU A 23 -3.44 9.29 5.46
CA LEU A 23 -4.44 8.49 4.74
C LEU A 23 -3.84 7.19 4.19
N LEU A 24 -2.63 7.24 3.63
CA LEU A 24 -1.94 6.06 3.11
C LEU A 24 -1.57 5.09 4.24
N GLU A 25 -1.07 5.58 5.37
CA GLU A 25 -0.76 4.76 6.55
C GLU A 25 -2.01 4.06 7.09
N SER A 26 -3.13 4.78 7.18
CA SER A 26 -4.42 4.20 7.61
C SER A 26 -4.89 3.11 6.65
N LYS A 27 -4.81 3.32 5.33
CA LYS A 27 -5.17 2.32 4.32
C LYS A 27 -4.27 1.09 4.38
N ILE A 28 -2.96 1.28 4.55
CA ILE A 28 -2.00 0.19 4.69
C ILE A 28 -2.33 -0.69 5.90
N ASN A 29 -2.68 -0.08 7.03
CA ASN A 29 -3.05 -0.83 8.24
C ASN A 29 -4.33 -1.66 8.03
N LEU A 30 -5.35 -1.10 7.37
CA LEU A 30 -6.57 -1.84 7.03
C LEU A 30 -6.26 -3.05 6.15
N VAL A 31 -5.53 -2.84 5.05
CA VAL A 31 -5.16 -3.92 4.13
C VAL A 31 -4.30 -4.98 4.82
N LYS A 32 -3.37 -4.59 5.70
CA LYS A 32 -2.57 -5.54 6.49
C LYS A 32 -3.43 -6.40 7.41
N ASN A 33 -4.46 -5.82 8.03
CA ASN A 33 -5.39 -6.57 8.87
C ASN A 33 -6.24 -7.56 8.05
N GLU A 34 -6.70 -7.17 6.87
CA GLU A 34 -7.43 -8.08 5.97
C GLU A 34 -6.54 -9.22 5.49
N ILE A 35 -5.30 -8.93 5.09
CA ILE A 35 -4.30 -9.95 4.73
C ILE A 35 -4.08 -10.94 5.88
N LYS A 36 -3.98 -10.44 7.13
CA LYS A 36 -3.79 -11.29 8.31
C LYS A 36 -4.96 -12.27 8.52
N GLN A 37 -6.20 -11.85 8.22
CA GLN A 37 -7.35 -12.74 8.30
C GLN A 37 -7.24 -13.91 7.31
N PHE A 38 -6.71 -13.66 6.11
CA PHE A 38 -6.43 -14.74 5.15
C PHE A 38 -5.28 -15.65 5.62
N GLU A 39 -4.21 -15.07 6.16
CA GLU A 39 -3.10 -15.86 6.73
C GLU A 39 -3.57 -16.79 7.85
N GLU A 40 -4.43 -16.28 8.74
CA GLU A 40 -5.04 -17.05 9.84
C GLU A 40 -6.04 -18.08 9.32
N LYS A 41 -6.86 -17.74 8.31
CA LYS A 41 -7.83 -18.66 7.70
C LYS A 41 -7.14 -19.85 7.04
N TYR A 42 -6.12 -19.60 6.22
CA TYR A 42 -5.44 -20.62 5.41
C TYR A 42 -4.20 -21.21 6.06
N HIS A 43 -3.79 -20.69 7.22
CA HIS A 43 -2.63 -21.16 8.00
C HIS A 43 -1.31 -21.14 7.19
N ILE A 44 -1.19 -20.21 6.24
CA ILE A 44 0.02 -20.00 5.44
C ILE A 44 0.35 -18.50 5.40
N SER A 45 1.64 -18.17 5.33
CA SER A 45 2.04 -16.76 5.17
C SER A 45 1.68 -16.23 3.77
N SER A 46 1.49 -14.92 3.64
CA SER A 46 1.30 -14.26 2.34
C SER A 46 2.44 -14.56 1.36
N SER A 47 3.67 -14.73 1.86
CA SER A 47 4.84 -15.07 1.03
C SER A 47 4.75 -16.48 0.44
N GLU A 48 4.24 -17.44 1.21
CA GLU A 48 4.03 -18.81 0.76
C GLU A 48 2.82 -18.89 -0.17
N PHE A 49 1.73 -18.21 0.20
CA PHE A 49 0.54 -18.08 -0.63
C PHE A 49 0.89 -17.55 -2.03
N LEU A 50 1.63 -16.43 -2.15
CA LEU A 50 2.02 -15.88 -3.44
C LEU A 50 2.79 -16.87 -4.30
N LYS A 51 3.75 -17.62 -3.71
CA LYS A 51 4.51 -18.63 -4.45
C LYS A 51 3.60 -19.71 -5.02
N LYS A 52 2.71 -20.27 -4.20
CA LYS A 52 1.78 -21.33 -4.63
C LYS A 52 0.77 -20.81 -5.66
N PHE A 53 0.23 -19.61 -5.45
CA PHE A 53 -0.73 -18.99 -6.36
C PHE A 53 -0.11 -18.70 -7.74
N GLU A 54 1.10 -18.10 -7.77
CA GLU A 54 1.78 -17.75 -9.02
C GLU A 54 2.30 -18.98 -9.78
N ASN A 55 2.57 -20.09 -9.09
CA ASN A 55 2.91 -21.38 -9.71
C ASN A 55 1.69 -22.16 -10.24
N GLY A 56 0.46 -21.72 -9.92
CA GLY A 56 -0.76 -22.46 -10.26
C GLY A 56 -1.02 -23.68 -9.37
N ASP A 57 -0.37 -23.75 -8.19
CA ASP A 57 -0.55 -24.84 -7.22
C ASP A 57 -1.85 -24.69 -6.39
N LEU A 58 -2.48 -23.51 -6.46
CA LEU A 58 -3.75 -23.21 -5.81
C LEU A 58 -4.91 -23.27 -6.81
N GLY A 59 -6.09 -23.62 -6.31
CA GLY A 59 -7.32 -23.62 -7.09
C GLY A 59 -7.81 -22.21 -7.44
N ASP A 60 -9.03 -22.14 -7.95
CA ASP A 60 -9.71 -20.94 -8.43
C ASP A 60 -10.63 -20.29 -7.39
N SER A 61 -10.37 -20.52 -6.09
CA SER A 61 -11.15 -19.91 -5.02
C SER A 61 -11.10 -18.39 -5.09
N GLN A 62 -12.26 -17.75 -5.01
CA GLN A 62 -12.40 -16.28 -4.98
C GLN A 62 -11.49 -15.65 -3.92
N ASP A 63 -11.41 -16.25 -2.73
CA ASP A 63 -10.52 -15.84 -1.65
C ASP A 63 -9.06 -15.69 -2.08
N TYR A 64 -8.55 -16.57 -2.95
CA TYR A 64 -7.17 -16.49 -3.42
C TYR A 64 -6.97 -15.26 -4.31
N PHE A 65 -7.93 -14.96 -5.19
CA PHE A 65 -7.86 -13.75 -6.02
C PHE A 65 -7.95 -12.47 -5.18
N GLU A 66 -8.84 -12.46 -4.18
CA GLU A 66 -8.97 -11.34 -3.25
C GLU A 66 -7.68 -11.13 -2.45
N TRP A 67 -7.16 -12.20 -1.85
CA TRP A 67 -5.93 -12.14 -1.06
C TRP A 67 -4.73 -11.72 -1.90
N TRP A 68 -4.58 -12.26 -3.11
CA TRP A 68 -3.55 -11.83 -4.07
C TRP A 68 -3.68 -10.34 -4.40
N GLY A 69 -4.91 -9.88 -4.67
CA GLY A 69 -5.21 -8.47 -4.94
C GLY A 69 -4.82 -7.56 -3.78
N LEU A 70 -5.13 -7.96 -2.55
CA LEU A 70 -4.74 -7.23 -1.34
C LEU A 70 -3.22 -7.13 -1.19
N ILE A 71 -2.48 -8.23 -1.40
CA ILE A 71 -1.01 -8.21 -1.28
C ILE A 71 -0.38 -7.30 -2.34
N LYS A 72 -0.83 -7.36 -3.61
CA LYS A 72 -0.33 -6.46 -4.67
C LYS A 72 -0.73 -5.01 -4.43
N GLY A 73 -1.95 -4.78 -3.95
CA GLY A 73 -2.46 -3.46 -3.55
C GLY A 73 -1.64 -2.85 -2.41
N LEU A 74 -1.31 -3.66 -1.39
CA LEU A 74 -0.46 -3.24 -0.27
C LEU A 74 0.89 -2.72 -0.75
N LYS A 75 1.56 -3.46 -1.63
CA LYS A 75 2.85 -3.03 -2.20
C LYS A 75 2.74 -1.68 -2.90
N THR A 76 1.67 -1.48 -3.67
CA THR A 76 1.40 -0.22 -4.37
C THR A 76 1.18 0.95 -3.39
N LEU A 77 0.45 0.71 -2.29
CA LEU A 77 0.24 1.71 -1.24
C LEU A 77 1.54 2.06 -0.52
N GLU A 78 2.37 1.06 -0.19
CA GLU A 78 3.67 1.27 0.45
C GLU A 78 4.64 2.07 -0.44
N GLU A 79 4.65 1.80 -1.75
CA GLU A 79 5.43 2.59 -2.72
C GLU A 79 4.96 4.04 -2.82
N ARG A 80 3.63 4.28 -2.80
CA ARG A 80 3.06 5.64 -2.76
C ARG A 80 3.44 6.36 -1.47
N LEU A 81 3.35 5.69 -0.32
CA LEU A 81 3.72 6.24 0.97
C LEU A 81 5.21 6.63 0.99
N LYS A 82 6.08 5.77 0.46
CA LYS A 82 7.51 6.06 0.31
C LYS A 82 7.75 7.34 -0.50
N LYS A 83 7.05 7.50 -1.63
CA LYS A 83 7.14 8.71 -2.47
C LYS A 83 6.65 9.95 -1.72
N ALA A 84 5.50 9.88 -1.04
CA ALA A 84 4.96 11.01 -0.28
C ALA A 84 5.89 11.45 0.86
N LYS A 85 6.47 10.50 1.61
CA LYS A 85 7.45 10.77 2.67
C LYS A 85 8.75 11.38 2.14
N ALA A 86 9.21 10.92 0.97
CA ALA A 86 10.39 11.51 0.32
C ALA A 86 10.16 12.98 0.00
N VAL A 87 9.03 13.36 -0.61
CA VAL A 87 8.72 14.77 -0.89
C VAL A 87 8.70 15.61 0.39
N ASN A 88 8.10 15.12 1.47
CA ASN A 88 8.10 15.84 2.76
C ASN A 88 9.50 16.03 3.38
N THR A 89 10.52 15.25 2.97
CA THR A 89 11.89 15.35 3.51
C THR A 89 12.71 16.44 2.82
N TYR A 90 12.38 16.76 1.56
CA TYR A 90 13.14 17.72 0.75
C TYR A 90 12.56 19.15 0.77
N TRP A 91 11.49 19.40 1.55
CA TRP A 91 10.69 20.64 1.54
C TRP A 91 10.48 21.22 2.95
#